data_AF-A0A853F5Z3-F1
#
_entry.id   AF-A0A853F5Z3-F1
#
_cell.length_a   1.000
_cell.length_b   1.000
_cell.length_c   1.000
_cell.angle_alpha   90.00
_cell.angle_beta   90.00
_cell.angle_gamma   90.00
#
_symmetry.space_group_name_H-M   'P 1'
#
loop_
_entity.id
_entity.type
_entity.pdbx_description
1 polymer ?
#
loop_
_entity_poly.entity_id
_entity_poly.type
_entity_poly.pdbx_seq_one_letter_code
_entity_poly.pdbx_strand_id
1 'polypeptide(L)'
;MGIGLSITDDLAETSIINKAKVGTDITYTFTFKDDVTGFDKNDIEVTGGTKGAFSGSGSVYSLVVSVTDNSTTDLFVGVAKDAAIGGGIGTEYASNSHKVDTVVPSKPISLDLATEDDSGTSNSDNLTNKTSNLTITGSAEVGATIRLYNGTNTTAIGSEIVKANGTFSIDISLTQSTTHTALPQEQQMLRVMKVWFLMLWRLLWILLLLLSPHKQ
;
A
#
# COMPACT_ATOMS: atom_id res chain seq x y z
N MET A 1 -12.78 -30.00 -30.29
CA MET A 1 -11.63 -30.72 -29.75
C MET A 1 -11.09 -29.85 -28.64
N GLY A 2 -11.04 -30.35 -27.40
CA GLY A 2 -10.91 -29.53 -26.19
C GLY A 2 -9.51 -28.95 -25.98
N ILE A 3 -9.45 -27.87 -25.20
CA ILE A 3 -8.25 -27.24 -24.68
C ILE A 3 -7.34 -28.29 -24.01
N GLY A 4 -6.11 -28.45 -24.50
CA GLY A 4 -5.17 -29.46 -23.99
C GLY A 4 -4.47 -29.07 -22.69
N LEU A 5 -4.72 -27.85 -22.19
CA LEU A 5 -4.12 -27.28 -20.99
C LEU A 5 -5.12 -26.31 -20.33
N SER A 6 -5.34 -26.43 -19.02
CA SER A 6 -6.00 -25.42 -18.19
C SER A 6 -5.01 -24.79 -17.21
N ILE A 7 -5.17 -23.48 -16.98
CA ILE A 7 -4.38 -22.72 -16.01
C ILE A 7 -5.34 -22.14 -14.97
N THR A 8 -5.20 -22.56 -13.72
CA THR A 8 -5.94 -22.03 -12.57
C THR A 8 -4.97 -21.49 -11.54
N ASP A 9 -5.46 -20.71 -10.59
CA ASP A 9 -4.68 -20.26 -9.44
C ASP A 9 -5.50 -20.40 -8.15
N ASP A 10 -4.89 -20.04 -7.02
CA ASP A 10 -5.48 -20.09 -5.69
C ASP A 10 -6.16 -18.76 -5.25
N LEU A 11 -6.29 -17.78 -6.15
CA LEU A 11 -7.08 -16.58 -5.93
C LEU A 11 -8.54 -16.79 -6.35
N ALA A 12 -9.44 -16.02 -5.74
CA ALA A 12 -10.82 -15.96 -6.21
C ALA A 12 -10.87 -15.19 -7.55
N GLU A 13 -11.62 -15.70 -8.53
CA GLU A 13 -11.64 -15.22 -9.93
C GLU A 13 -11.97 -13.72 -10.15
N THR A 14 -12.48 -13.01 -9.13
CA THR A 14 -12.82 -11.58 -9.21
C THR A 14 -11.89 -10.68 -8.38
N SER A 15 -10.80 -11.23 -7.85
CA SER A 15 -9.89 -10.49 -6.97
C SER A 15 -9.05 -9.49 -7.77
N ILE A 16 -9.11 -8.21 -7.40
CA ILE A 16 -8.03 -7.28 -7.73
C ILE A 16 -6.90 -7.55 -6.73
N ILE A 17 -5.69 -7.72 -7.25
CA ILE A 17 -4.50 -7.89 -6.44
C ILE A 17 -4.07 -6.51 -5.95
N ASN A 18 -4.40 -6.22 -4.69
CA ASN A 18 -4.03 -4.95 -4.05
C ASN A 18 -2.70 -5.06 -3.30
N LYS A 19 -2.16 -3.94 -2.82
CA LYS A 19 -0.95 -3.88 -1.98
C LYS A 19 -0.93 -4.94 -0.85
N ALA A 20 -2.08 -5.22 -0.23
CA ALA A 20 -2.18 -6.20 0.85
C ALA A 20 -1.86 -7.65 0.43
N LYS A 21 -1.85 -7.94 -0.87
CA LYS A 21 -1.48 -9.24 -1.45
C LYS A 21 -0.02 -9.30 -1.92
N VAL A 22 0.73 -8.20 -1.84
CA VAL A 22 2.16 -8.24 -2.14
C VAL A 22 2.88 -9.04 -1.06
N GLY A 23 3.79 -9.93 -1.49
CA GLY A 23 4.52 -10.83 -0.60
C GLY A 23 3.73 -12.06 -0.16
N THR A 24 2.49 -12.24 -0.62
CA THR A 24 1.81 -13.54 -0.56
C THR A 24 2.09 -14.32 -1.83
N ASP A 25 2.30 -15.62 -1.69
CA ASP A 25 2.44 -16.52 -2.83
C ASP A 25 1.10 -16.73 -3.53
N ILE A 26 1.10 -16.66 -4.87
CA ILE A 26 0.00 -17.10 -5.72
C ILE A 26 0.45 -18.38 -6.42
N THR A 27 -0.30 -19.46 -6.22
CA THR A 27 0.06 -20.77 -6.78
C THR A 27 -0.75 -21.03 -8.04
N TYR A 28 -0.09 -20.92 -9.20
CA TYR A 28 -0.67 -21.34 -10.47
C TYR A 28 -0.56 -22.85 -10.64
N THR A 29 -1.65 -23.49 -11.06
CA THR A 29 -1.72 -24.90 -11.39
C THR A 29 -1.99 -25.06 -12.89
N PHE A 30 -1.13 -25.83 -13.54
CA PHE A 30 -1.20 -26.16 -14.96
C PHE A 30 -1.65 -27.61 -15.07
N THR A 31 -2.79 -27.86 -15.71
CA THR A 31 -3.34 -29.21 -15.88
C THR A 31 -3.45 -29.55 -17.35
N PHE A 32 -2.62 -30.50 -17.79
CA PHE A 32 -2.69 -31.12 -19.12
C PHE A 32 -3.68 -32.28 -19.10
N LYS A 33 -4.29 -32.56 -20.25
CA LYS A 33 -5.28 -33.64 -20.37
C LYS A 33 -4.67 -35.04 -20.19
N ASP A 34 -3.49 -35.25 -20.76
CA ASP A 34 -2.69 -36.46 -20.55
C ASP A 34 -1.28 -36.04 -20.11
N ASP A 35 -0.46 -37.00 -19.69
CA ASP A 35 0.90 -36.72 -19.28
C ASP A 35 1.73 -36.11 -20.42
N VAL A 36 2.53 -35.10 -20.08
CA VAL A 36 3.45 -34.42 -20.98
C VAL A 36 4.89 -34.53 -20.49
N THR A 37 5.82 -34.33 -21.41
CA THR A 37 7.26 -34.23 -21.14
C THR A 37 7.81 -32.93 -21.70
N GLY A 38 8.95 -32.48 -21.18
CA GLY A 38 9.63 -31.27 -21.68
C GLY A 38 8.99 -29.94 -21.28
N PHE A 39 7.92 -29.95 -20.49
CA PHE A 39 7.35 -28.73 -19.91
C PHE A 39 8.15 -28.29 -18.68
N ASP A 40 8.70 -27.09 -18.73
CA ASP A 40 9.45 -26.49 -17.62
C ASP A 40 9.10 -25.01 -17.40
N LYS A 41 9.75 -24.41 -16.40
CA LYS A 41 9.51 -23.03 -15.96
C LYS A 41 9.71 -22.00 -17.08
N ASN A 42 10.55 -22.28 -18.08
CA ASN A 42 10.86 -21.38 -19.18
C ASN A 42 9.73 -21.30 -20.21
N ASP A 43 8.90 -22.34 -20.32
CA ASP A 43 7.77 -22.39 -21.25
C ASP A 43 6.58 -21.54 -20.80
N ILE A 44 6.63 -21.05 -19.55
CA ILE A 44 5.60 -20.21 -18.95
C ILE A 44 5.98 -18.74 -19.16
N GLU A 45 5.09 -17.92 -19.66
CA GLU A 45 5.25 -16.47 -19.67
C GLU A 45 4.68 -15.89 -18.37
N VAL A 46 5.41 -14.98 -17.72
CA VAL A 46 4.88 -14.22 -16.57
C VAL A 46 5.19 -12.73 -16.72
N THR A 47 4.16 -11.90 -16.67
CA THR A 47 4.23 -10.42 -16.63
C THR A 47 3.54 -9.91 -15.36
N GLY A 48 3.96 -8.77 -14.81
CA GLY A 48 3.38 -8.20 -13.57
C GLY A 48 3.78 -8.94 -12.29
N GLY A 49 4.64 -9.96 -12.40
CA GLY A 49 5.15 -10.73 -11.27
C GLY A 49 6.46 -11.43 -11.59
N THR A 50 6.96 -12.19 -10.63
CA THR A 50 8.20 -12.95 -10.71
C THR A 50 7.94 -14.44 -10.50
N LYS A 51 8.57 -15.27 -11.32
CA LYS A 51 8.42 -16.72 -11.25
C LYS A 51 9.20 -17.28 -10.06
N GLY A 52 8.53 -17.93 -9.13
CA GLY A 52 9.08 -18.61 -7.96
C GLY A 52 9.36 -20.10 -8.18
N ALA A 53 9.01 -20.92 -7.19
CA ALA A 53 9.19 -22.36 -7.23
C ALA A 53 8.32 -23.00 -8.31
N PHE A 54 8.91 -23.89 -9.11
CA PHE A 54 8.21 -24.69 -10.11
C PHE A 54 8.31 -26.16 -9.71
N SER A 55 7.20 -26.89 -9.73
CA SER A 55 7.15 -28.30 -9.34
C SER A 55 6.06 -29.07 -10.07
N GLY A 56 6.04 -30.39 -9.92
CA GLY A 56 5.09 -31.29 -10.57
C GLY A 56 5.71 -32.02 -11.77
N SER A 57 4.89 -32.88 -12.38
CA SER A 57 5.30 -33.80 -13.44
C SER A 57 4.08 -34.47 -14.09
N GLY A 58 4.26 -35.07 -15.27
CA GLY A 58 3.20 -35.79 -15.96
C GLY A 58 2.16 -34.80 -16.46
N SER A 59 0.95 -34.84 -15.92
CA SER A 59 -0.17 -34.00 -16.34
C SER A 59 -0.40 -32.76 -15.46
N VAL A 60 0.26 -32.64 -14.29
CA VAL A 60 0.02 -31.52 -13.37
C VAL A 60 1.33 -30.88 -12.91
N TYR A 61 1.40 -29.57 -13.08
CA TYR A 61 2.52 -28.74 -12.66
C TYR A 61 2.03 -27.54 -11.86
N SER A 62 2.90 -26.97 -11.03
CA SER A 62 2.62 -25.75 -10.30
C SER A 62 3.77 -24.75 -10.42
N LEU A 63 3.41 -23.47 -10.43
CA LEU A 63 4.33 -22.34 -10.36
C LEU A 63 3.85 -21.38 -9.28
N VAL A 64 4.70 -21.14 -8.28
CA VAL A 64 4.49 -20.01 -7.36
C VAL A 64 4.88 -18.72 -8.09
N VAL A 65 4.02 -17.71 -8.04
CA VAL A 65 4.27 -16.39 -8.61
C VAL A 65 4.10 -15.33 -7.53
N SER A 66 5.09 -14.45 -7.41
CA SER A 66 5.03 -13.30 -6.51
C SER A 66 4.76 -12.03 -7.33
N VAL A 67 3.76 -11.27 -6.93
CA VAL A 67 3.34 -10.03 -7.61
C VAL A 67 4.39 -8.95 -7.42
N THR A 68 4.64 -8.16 -8.48
CA THR A 68 5.53 -7.00 -8.41
C THR A 68 4.92 -5.92 -7.52
N ASP A 69 5.69 -5.47 -6.53
CA ASP A 69 5.26 -4.40 -5.65
C ASP A 69 5.23 -3.03 -6.35
N ASN A 70 4.40 -2.11 -5.86
CA ASN A 70 4.28 -0.74 -6.34
C ASN A 70 4.08 -0.64 -7.86
N SER A 71 3.17 -1.46 -8.37
CA SER A 71 2.88 -1.64 -9.78
C SER A 71 1.37 -1.66 -10.03
N THR A 72 0.98 -1.17 -11.20
CA THR A 72 -0.36 -1.30 -11.80
C THR A 72 -0.34 -2.19 -13.05
N THR A 73 0.78 -2.85 -13.33
CA THR A 73 0.88 -3.81 -14.43
C THR A 73 0.12 -5.09 -14.05
N ASP A 74 -0.89 -5.44 -14.83
CA ASP A 74 -1.67 -6.67 -14.64
C ASP A 74 -0.76 -7.91 -14.51
N LEU A 75 -1.14 -8.80 -13.59
CA LEU A 75 -0.48 -10.08 -13.44
C LEU A 75 -1.00 -10.99 -14.55
N PHE A 76 -0.09 -11.54 -15.32
CA PHE A 76 -0.42 -12.39 -16.45
C PHE A 76 0.48 -13.62 -16.45
N VAL A 77 -0.14 -14.79 -16.58
CA VAL A 77 0.53 -16.08 -16.70
C VAL A 77 0.02 -16.78 -17.94
N GLY A 78 0.91 -17.08 -18.87
CA GLY A 78 0.57 -17.68 -20.15
C GLY A 78 1.46 -18.88 -20.48
N VAL A 79 0.95 -19.78 -21.32
CA VAL A 79 1.72 -20.89 -21.87
C VAL A 79 1.45 -20.96 -23.37
N ALA A 80 2.53 -20.89 -24.14
CA ALA A 80 2.46 -20.92 -25.60
C ALA A 80 2.04 -22.31 -26.13
N LYS A 81 1.59 -22.34 -27.39
CA LYS A 81 1.42 -23.60 -28.11
C LYS A 81 2.75 -24.38 -28.14
N ASP A 82 2.66 -25.70 -28.15
CA ASP A 82 3.81 -26.61 -28.25
C ASP A 82 4.86 -26.47 -27.12
N ALA A 83 4.48 -25.85 -25.99
CA ALA A 83 5.30 -25.71 -24.78
C ALA A 83 5.68 -27.05 -24.11
N ALA A 84 5.07 -28.15 -24.52
CA ALA A 84 5.30 -29.48 -23.99
C ALA A 84 5.20 -30.52 -25.11
N ILE A 85 5.61 -31.76 -24.84
CA ILE A 85 5.49 -32.88 -25.76
C ILE A 85 4.53 -33.91 -25.16
N GLY A 86 3.45 -34.24 -25.88
CA GLY A 86 2.41 -35.18 -25.42
C GLY A 86 1.09 -34.49 -25.10
N GLY A 87 0.18 -35.16 -24.38
CA GLY A 87 -0.98 -34.51 -23.75
C GLY A 87 -2.13 -34.05 -24.64
N GLY A 88 -2.07 -34.25 -25.97
CA GLY A 88 -3.03 -33.64 -26.88
C GLY A 88 -3.08 -32.12 -26.74
N ILE A 89 -1.92 -31.50 -26.47
CA ILE A 89 -1.71 -30.04 -26.45
C ILE A 89 -2.52 -29.40 -27.58
N GLY A 90 -3.62 -28.76 -27.20
CA GLY A 90 -4.47 -28.04 -28.13
C GLY A 90 -3.63 -26.98 -28.83
N THR A 91 -4.01 -26.65 -30.07
CA THR A 91 -3.33 -25.66 -30.92
C THR A 91 -3.43 -24.22 -30.39
N GLU A 92 -3.77 -24.02 -29.11
CA GLU A 92 -4.24 -22.75 -28.56
C GLU A 92 -3.44 -22.38 -27.31
N TYR A 93 -3.20 -21.08 -27.20
CA TYR A 93 -2.55 -20.42 -26.07
C TYR A 93 -3.46 -20.49 -24.84
N ALA A 94 -2.92 -20.91 -23.69
CA ALA A 94 -3.64 -20.89 -22.42
C ALA A 94 -3.10 -19.78 -21.53
N SER A 95 -3.99 -19.07 -20.83
CA SER A 95 -3.58 -18.00 -19.92
C SER A 95 -4.54 -17.79 -18.76
N ASN A 96 -4.03 -17.17 -17.72
CA ASN A 96 -4.78 -16.63 -16.60
C ASN A 96 -4.22 -15.23 -16.28
N SER A 97 -5.10 -14.30 -15.91
CA SER A 97 -4.71 -12.92 -15.62
C SER A 97 -5.53 -12.30 -14.49
N HIS A 98 -4.89 -11.43 -13.70
CA HIS A 98 -5.53 -10.63 -12.66
C HIS A 98 -5.19 -9.15 -12.83
N LYS A 99 -6.17 -8.28 -12.49
CA LYS A 99 -5.91 -6.85 -12.34
C LYS A 99 -5.06 -6.59 -11.11
N VAL A 100 -4.11 -5.68 -11.23
CA VAL A 100 -3.16 -5.35 -10.15
C VAL A 100 -3.23 -3.86 -9.84
N ASP A 101 -3.36 -3.53 -8.55
CA ASP A 101 -3.10 -2.20 -8.03
C ASP A 101 -2.39 -2.28 -6.67
N THR A 102 -1.07 -2.32 -6.72
CA THR A 102 -0.23 -2.40 -5.52
C THR A 102 0.40 -1.07 -5.15
N VAL A 103 0.00 0.03 -5.81
CA VAL A 103 0.49 1.36 -5.49
C VAL A 103 -0.25 1.85 -4.24
N VAL A 104 0.52 2.30 -3.24
CA VAL A 104 -0.07 2.92 -2.05
C VAL A 104 -0.34 4.39 -2.34
N PRO A 105 -1.50 4.95 -1.93
CA PRO A 105 -1.75 6.36 -2.09
C PRO A 105 -0.68 7.22 -1.43
N SER A 106 -0.30 8.31 -2.08
CA SER A 106 0.70 9.24 -1.54
C SER A 106 0.20 9.91 -0.25
N LYS A 107 1.14 10.26 0.64
CA LYS A 107 0.83 11.01 1.85
C LYS A 107 0.18 12.36 1.47
N PRO A 108 -0.87 12.82 2.20
CA PRO A 108 -1.42 14.15 2.04
C PRO A 108 -0.38 15.27 2.23
N ILE A 109 -0.55 16.36 1.49
CA ILE A 109 0.27 17.57 1.55
C ILE A 109 -0.61 18.80 1.79
N SER A 110 0.03 19.94 2.10
CA SER A 110 -0.64 21.23 2.30
C SER A 110 -1.77 21.16 3.35
N LEU A 111 -1.55 20.40 4.43
CA LEU A 111 -2.51 20.28 5.52
C LEU A 111 -2.61 21.64 6.23
N ASP A 112 -3.83 22.16 6.34
CA ASP A 112 -4.08 23.50 6.89
C ASP A 112 -5.37 23.56 7.70
N LEU A 113 -5.41 24.47 8.68
CA LEU A 113 -6.64 24.80 9.40
C LEU A 113 -7.30 25.99 8.69
N ALA A 114 -8.61 25.95 8.46
CA ALA A 114 -9.28 27.09 7.83
C ALA A 114 -9.06 28.37 8.65
N THR A 115 -8.83 29.49 7.97
CA THR A 115 -8.48 30.77 8.59
C THR A 115 -9.52 31.26 9.61
N GLU A 116 -10.79 30.95 9.37
CA GLU A 116 -11.89 31.26 10.30
C GLU A 116 -11.86 30.45 11.59
N ASP A 117 -11.19 29.30 11.57
CA ASP A 117 -11.00 28.40 12.70
C ASP A 117 -9.68 28.63 13.43
N ASP A 118 -8.72 29.35 12.82
CA ASP A 118 -7.46 29.77 13.46
C ASP A 118 -7.69 30.95 14.43
N SER A 119 -8.42 30.67 15.51
CA SER A 119 -8.96 31.68 16.45
C SER A 119 -8.05 31.97 17.64
N GLY A 120 -6.74 31.79 17.45
CA GLY A 120 -5.69 32.02 18.43
C GLY A 120 -5.36 33.50 18.62
N THR A 121 -4.13 33.78 19.08
CA THR A 121 -3.60 35.16 19.08
C THR A 121 -3.14 35.59 17.69
N SER A 122 -2.80 34.61 16.83
CA SER A 122 -2.52 34.78 15.41
C SER A 122 -3.56 33.96 14.63
N ASN A 123 -3.76 34.31 13.35
CA ASN A 123 -4.64 33.64 12.40
C ASN A 123 -3.86 33.09 11.19
N SER A 124 -2.57 32.83 11.40
CA SER A 124 -1.66 32.28 10.39
C SER A 124 -0.69 31.24 10.97
N ASP A 125 -0.99 30.72 12.16
CA ASP A 125 -0.14 29.76 12.88
C ASP A 125 -0.86 28.45 13.20
N ASN A 126 -2.11 28.29 12.76
CA ASN A 126 -2.92 27.10 12.92
C ASN A 126 -3.13 26.72 14.40
N LEU A 127 -3.16 27.72 15.28
CA LEU A 127 -3.46 27.58 16.70
C LEU A 127 -4.88 28.07 17.00
N THR A 128 -5.79 27.12 17.22
CA THR A 128 -7.20 27.42 17.52
C THR A 128 -7.55 27.38 19.01
N ASN A 129 -8.49 28.23 19.42
CA ASN A 129 -9.17 28.16 20.70
C ASN A 129 -10.56 27.47 20.59
N LYS A 130 -10.96 27.06 19.39
CA LYS A 130 -12.20 26.31 19.16
C LYS A 130 -11.94 24.82 19.36
N THR A 131 -13.00 24.10 19.69
CA THR A 131 -12.96 22.63 19.86
C THR A 131 -13.98 21.92 18.97
N SER A 132 -14.72 22.63 18.13
CA SER A 132 -15.77 22.07 17.28
C SER A 132 -15.87 22.84 15.98
N ASN A 133 -16.36 22.19 14.93
CA ASN A 133 -16.44 22.75 13.58
C ASN A 133 -15.09 23.26 13.09
N LEU A 134 -14.01 22.52 13.40
CA LEU A 134 -12.68 22.84 12.90
C LEU A 134 -12.55 22.25 11.50
N THR A 135 -12.32 23.09 10.51
CA THR A 135 -12.18 22.67 9.13
C THR A 135 -10.71 22.44 8.81
N ILE A 136 -10.35 21.18 8.56
CA ILE A 136 -9.01 20.80 8.13
C ILE A 136 -9.03 20.56 6.63
N THR A 137 -8.20 21.30 5.91
CA THR A 137 -8.07 21.20 4.45
C THR A 137 -6.72 20.63 4.06
N GLY A 138 -6.63 20.13 2.83
CA GLY A 138 -5.37 19.74 2.24
C GLY A 138 -5.53 19.14 0.85
N SER A 139 -4.46 18.57 0.33
CA SER A 139 -4.43 17.92 -0.98
C SER A 139 -3.84 16.51 -0.89
N ALA A 140 -4.35 15.61 -1.73
CA ALA A 140 -3.91 14.23 -1.82
C ALA A 140 -4.36 13.62 -3.16
N GLU A 141 -4.10 12.33 -3.34
CA GLU A 141 -4.51 11.60 -4.54
C GLU A 141 -6.03 11.49 -4.63
N VAL A 142 -6.59 11.77 -5.82
CA VAL A 142 -8.03 11.74 -6.08
C VAL A 142 -8.62 10.37 -5.76
N GLY A 143 -9.74 10.34 -5.03
CA GLY A 143 -10.39 9.09 -4.62
C GLY A 143 -9.73 8.39 -3.42
N ALA A 144 -8.57 8.85 -2.95
CA ALA A 144 -7.98 8.34 -1.71
C ALA A 144 -8.86 8.70 -0.51
N THR A 145 -8.85 7.85 0.51
CA THR A 145 -9.54 8.14 1.79
C THR A 145 -8.58 8.78 2.76
N ILE A 146 -8.90 9.98 3.23
CA ILE A 146 -8.19 10.69 4.30
C ILE A 146 -8.84 10.34 5.63
N ARG A 147 -8.03 10.04 6.64
CA ARG A 147 -8.47 9.79 8.01
C ARG A 147 -7.64 10.66 8.95
N LEU A 148 -8.30 11.51 9.73
CA LEU A 148 -7.65 12.35 10.75
C LEU A 148 -7.71 11.66 12.10
N TYR A 149 -6.61 11.69 12.85
CA TYR A 149 -6.48 11.07 14.17
C TYR A 149 -6.03 12.13 15.18
N ASN A 150 -6.49 12.01 16.43
CA ASN A 150 -6.00 12.84 17.52
C ASN A 150 -4.86 12.10 18.24
N GLY A 151 -3.63 12.57 18.08
CA GLY A 151 -2.45 11.95 18.71
C GLY A 151 -2.22 10.50 18.25
N THR A 152 -2.03 9.59 19.19
CA THR A 152 -1.77 8.17 18.92
C THR A 152 -3.03 7.31 18.85
N ASN A 153 -4.22 7.93 18.81
CA ASN A 153 -5.48 7.21 18.72
C ASN A 153 -5.59 6.44 17.39
N THR A 154 -6.13 5.23 17.44
CA THR A 154 -6.38 4.39 16.25
C THR A 154 -7.79 4.57 15.66
N THR A 155 -8.65 5.31 16.35
CA THR A 155 -9.97 5.73 15.85
C THR A 155 -9.86 7.11 15.24
N ALA A 156 -10.32 7.26 14.00
CA ALA A 156 -10.29 8.54 13.30
C ALA A 156 -11.35 9.49 13.89
N ILE A 157 -10.99 10.76 14.05
CA ILE A 157 -11.89 11.86 14.46
C ILE A 157 -12.59 12.52 13.27
N GLY A 158 -12.13 12.21 12.06
CA GLY A 158 -12.74 12.65 10.81
C GLY A 158 -12.23 11.81 9.64
N SER A 159 -13.05 11.68 8.60
CA SER A 159 -12.72 10.94 7.39
C SER A 159 -13.42 11.54 6.20
N GLU A 160 -12.74 11.62 5.07
CA GLU A 160 -13.30 12.13 3.82
C GLU A 160 -12.58 11.51 2.62
N ILE A 161 -13.24 11.45 1.47
CA ILE A 161 -12.61 11.05 0.21
C ILE A 161 -12.11 12.29 -0.53
N VAL A 162 -10.90 12.22 -1.08
CA VAL A 162 -10.31 13.30 -1.87
C VAL A 162 -11.14 13.51 -3.14
N LYS A 163 -11.56 14.76 -3.36
CA LYS A 163 -12.41 15.17 -4.48
C LYS A 163 -11.64 15.09 -5.80
N ALA A 164 -12.37 15.14 -6.92
CA ALA A 164 -11.79 15.09 -8.27
C ALA A 164 -10.77 16.20 -8.58
N ASN A 165 -10.80 17.31 -7.83
CA ASN A 165 -9.83 18.39 -7.94
C ASN A 165 -8.55 18.18 -7.09
N GLY A 166 -8.39 17.01 -6.45
CA GLY A 166 -7.22 16.69 -5.62
C GLY A 166 -7.25 17.27 -4.20
N THR A 167 -8.35 17.90 -3.78
CA THR A 167 -8.49 18.53 -2.46
C THR A 167 -9.43 17.76 -1.54
N PHE A 168 -9.21 17.89 -0.22
CA PHE A 168 -10.14 17.42 0.81
C PHE A 168 -10.42 18.53 1.82
N SER A 169 -11.56 18.45 2.49
CA SER A 169 -11.99 19.34 3.58
C SER A 169 -12.75 18.49 4.59
N ILE A 170 -12.27 18.44 5.83
CA ILE A 170 -12.83 17.61 6.89
C ILE A 170 -13.18 18.50 8.07
N ASP A 171 -14.44 18.49 8.46
CA ASP A 171 -14.88 19.13 9.69
C ASP A 171 -14.69 18.15 10.86
N ILE A 172 -13.96 18.58 11.89
CA ILE A 172 -13.71 17.80 13.09
C ILE A 172 -14.19 18.52 14.34
N SER A 173 -14.40 17.73 15.39
CA SER A 173 -14.56 18.23 16.75
C SER A 173 -13.58 17.50 17.66
N LEU A 174 -12.96 18.25 18.56
CA LEU A 174 -12.05 17.76 19.59
C LEU A 174 -12.78 17.79 20.93
N THR A 175 -12.60 16.74 21.72
CA THR A 175 -13.01 16.79 23.12
C THR A 175 -12.08 17.72 23.88
N GLN A 176 -12.64 18.72 24.57
CA GLN A 176 -11.88 19.67 25.37
C GLN A 176 -11.05 18.91 26.43
N SER A 177 -9.73 19.12 26.45
CA SER A 177 -8.90 18.65 27.54
C SER A 177 -9.16 19.56 28.75
N THR A 178 -9.59 18.99 29.88
CA THR A 178 -9.96 19.75 31.10
C THR A 178 -8.77 20.37 31.84
N THR A 179 -7.56 20.32 31.27
CA THR A 179 -6.38 20.97 31.87
C THR A 179 -5.49 21.63 30.82
N HIS A 180 -5.76 22.90 30.55
CA HIS A 180 -4.75 23.84 30.08
C HIS A 180 -4.44 24.81 31.23
N THR A 181 -3.56 24.40 32.15
CA THR A 181 -2.99 25.35 33.12
C THR A 181 -2.20 26.39 32.34
N ALA A 182 -2.76 27.60 32.25
CA ALA A 182 -2.10 28.78 31.71
C ALA A 182 -0.84 29.06 32.53
N LEU A 183 0.33 28.87 31.92
CA LEU A 183 1.58 29.42 32.42
C LEU A 183 1.79 30.81 31.80
N PRO A 184 2.50 31.73 32.50
CA PRO A 184 2.69 33.11 32.06
C PRO A 184 3.27 33.20 30.64
N GLN A 185 2.94 34.31 29.98
CA GLN A 185 3.07 34.58 28.54
C GLN A 185 4.45 34.31 27.92
N GLU A 186 5.51 34.17 28.71
CA GLU A 186 6.89 33.92 28.26
C GLU A 186 7.20 32.42 27.96
N GLN A 187 6.31 31.48 28.30
CA GLN A 187 6.49 30.03 28.06
C GLN A 187 5.63 29.46 26.91
N GLN A 188 4.78 30.26 26.27
CA GLN A 188 3.86 29.81 25.21
C GLN A 188 4.59 29.42 23.92
N MET A 189 5.79 29.96 23.68
CA MET A 189 6.65 29.57 22.55
C MET A 189 7.28 28.16 22.71
N LEU A 190 7.18 27.53 23.89
CA LEU A 190 7.90 26.27 24.19
C LEU A 190 7.03 25.01 24.25
N ARG A 191 5.70 25.11 24.14
CA ARG A 191 4.81 23.93 24.20
C ARG A 191 4.37 23.38 22.85
N VAL A 192 4.37 24.18 21.79
CA VAL A 192 4.15 23.70 20.42
C VAL A 192 5.45 23.12 19.81
N MET A 193 6.62 23.62 20.23
CA MET A 193 7.93 23.14 19.75
C MET A 193 8.48 21.90 20.48
N LYS A 194 7.94 21.51 21.65
CA LYS A 194 8.46 20.36 22.42
C LYS A 194 8.05 18.99 21.87
N VAL A 195 7.02 18.91 21.03
CA VAL A 195 6.65 17.66 20.35
C VAL A 195 7.54 17.40 19.13
N TRP A 196 8.00 18.47 18.47
CA TRP A 196 8.91 18.39 17.33
C TRP A 196 10.38 18.19 17.71
N PHE A 197 10.84 18.73 18.84
CA PHE A 197 12.26 18.64 19.23
C PHE A 197 12.68 17.28 19.83
N LEU A 198 11.73 16.46 20.30
CA LEU A 198 12.04 15.15 20.91
C LEU A 198 12.25 14.03 19.88
N MET A 199 11.81 14.22 18.63
CA MET A 199 11.89 13.21 17.57
C MET A 199 13.22 13.28 16.77
N LEU A 200 13.84 14.46 16.69
CA LEU A 200 15.12 14.66 15.97
C LEU A 200 16.37 14.33 16.80
N TRP A 201 16.31 14.34 18.14
CA TRP A 201 17.47 14.04 18.99
C TRP A 201 17.68 12.53 19.27
N ARG A 202 16.66 11.69 19.01
CA ARG A 202 16.79 10.22 19.15
C ARG A 202 17.34 9.51 17.91
N LEU A 203 17.28 10.12 16.72
CA LEU A 203 17.93 9.55 15.52
C LEU A 203 19.42 9.89 15.42
N LEU A 204 19.86 11.03 15.95
CA LEU A 204 21.27 11.43 15.89
C LEU A 204 22.16 10.67 16.89
N TRP A 205 21.59 10.08 17.95
CA TRP A 205 22.36 9.30 18.93
C TRP A 205 22.47 7.81 18.62
N ILE A 206 21.62 7.28 17.72
CA ILE A 206 21.69 5.89 17.26
C ILE A 206 22.70 5.73 16.11
N LEU A 207 23.02 6.80 15.38
CA LEU A 207 24.02 6.75 14.29
C LEU A 207 25.47 6.98 14.75
N LEU A 208 25.69 7.53 15.96
CA LEU A 208 27.04 7.75 16.51
C LEU A 208 27.59 6.56 17.34
N LEU A 209 26.82 5.48 17.49
CA LEU A 209 27.24 4.26 18.22
C LEU A 209 27.72 3.13 17.30
N LEU A 210 27.76 3.34 15.98
CA LEU A 210 28.16 2.33 15.00
C LEU A 210 29.41 2.68 14.17
N LEU A 211 30.07 3.82 14.42
CA LEU A 211 31.37 4.11 13.82
C LEU A 211 32.42 4.56 14.86
N SER A 212 33.39 3.66 15.04
CA SER A 212 34.81 3.89 15.40
C SER A 212 35.23 3.59 16.87
N PRO A 213 36.52 3.33 17.14
CA PRO A 213 37.16 2.01 17.04
C PRO A 213 37.88 1.60 18.34
N HIS A 214 37.87 0.33 18.73
CA HIS A 214 38.75 -0.13 19.81
C HIS A 214 40.16 -0.41 19.27
N LYS A 215 41.10 0.53 19.52
CA LYS A 215 42.54 0.26 19.63
C LYS A 215 42.97 0.61 21.06
N GLN A 216 43.30 -0.40 21.86
CA GLN A 216 44.68 -0.80 22.13
C GLN A 216 44.71 -2.30 22.36
#